data_AF-A0A2N2J9W5-F1
#
_entry.id   AF-A0A2N2J9W5-F1
#
_cell.length_a   1.000
_cell.length_b   1.000
_cell.length_c   1.000
_cell.angle_alpha   90.00
_cell.angle_beta   90.00
_cell.angle_gamma   90.00
#
_symmetry.space_group_name_H-M   'P 1'
#
loop_
_entity.id
_entity.type
_entity.pdbx_description
1 polymer ?
#
loop_
_entity_poly.entity_id
_entity_poly.type
_entity_poly.pdbx_seq_one_letter_code
_entity_poly.pdbx_strand_id
1 'polypeptide(L)'
;MLLGDMLARRPARELFIAIMREAMAVADAMGVRVEPGGGGKLDFYRFVRGDGWLDRLRRHAMIRLIGFKYRRLKSSTLQSLERGKPTEIDFLNGYIVAMGAHHGVPTPVTAALVRMVKEIEAGTRAIGYANLLEAAQADR
;
A
#
# COMPACT_ATOMS: atom_id res chain seq x y z
N MET A 1 1.15 -14.92 -6.02
CA MET A 1 0.05 -14.79 -5.03
C MET A 1 -1.04 -13.90 -5.63
N LEU A 2 -2.32 -14.25 -5.48
CA LEU A 2 -3.41 -13.40 -5.98
C LEU A 2 -3.82 -12.37 -4.93
N LEU A 3 -4.51 -11.31 -5.35
CA LEU A 3 -4.93 -10.22 -4.47
C LEU A 3 -5.82 -10.72 -3.32
N GLY A 4 -6.70 -11.69 -3.58
CA GLY A 4 -7.55 -12.29 -2.53
C GLY A 4 -6.74 -12.98 -1.45
N ASP A 5 -5.75 -13.78 -1.85
CA ASP A 5 -4.86 -14.51 -0.93
C ASP A 5 -4.03 -13.54 -0.09
N MET A 6 -3.59 -12.43 -0.71
CA MET A 6 -2.83 -11.39 -0.03
C MET A 6 -3.69 -10.69 1.02
N LEU A 7 -4.87 -10.18 0.65
CA LEU A 7 -5.74 -9.41 1.56
C LEU A 7 -6.43 -10.28 2.62
N ALA A 8 -6.46 -11.60 2.45
CA ALA A 8 -6.84 -12.54 3.51
C ALA A 8 -5.87 -12.51 4.70
N ARG A 9 -4.59 -12.17 4.48
CA ARG A 9 -3.55 -12.15 5.51
C ARG A 9 -3.53 -10.81 6.23
N ARG A 10 -3.54 -10.85 7.57
CA ARG A 10 -3.57 -9.63 8.40
C ARG A 10 -2.40 -8.69 8.11
N PRO A 11 -1.13 -9.15 8.04
CA PRO A 11 0.00 -8.23 7.80
C PRO A 11 -0.10 -7.47 6.49
N ALA A 12 -0.61 -8.11 5.42
CA ALA A 12 -0.84 -7.42 4.16
C ALA A 12 -1.90 -6.31 4.28
N ARG A 13 -2.95 -6.53 5.08
CA ARG A 13 -3.96 -5.50 5.35
C ARG A 13 -3.38 -4.35 6.18
N GLU A 14 -2.58 -4.64 7.21
CA GLU A 14 -1.93 -3.62 8.03
C GLU A 14 -0.99 -2.76 7.16
N LEU A 15 -0.15 -3.41 6.34
CA LEU A 15 0.73 -2.72 5.39
C LEU A 15 -0.05 -1.83 4.42
N PHE A 16 -1.15 -2.35 3.86
CA PHE A 16 -2.02 -1.58 2.97
C PHE A 16 -2.61 -0.34 3.67
N ILE A 17 -3.05 -0.49 4.92
CA ILE A 17 -3.58 0.62 5.72
C ILE A 17 -2.48 1.66 6.01
N ALA A 18 -1.27 1.23 6.36
CA ALA A 18 -0.15 2.13 6.65
C ALA A 18 0.24 2.96 5.42
N ILE A 19 0.44 2.32 4.27
CA ILE A 19 0.73 3.00 3.00
C ILE A 19 -0.37 4.01 2.64
N MET A 20 -1.64 3.62 2.83
CA MET A 20 -2.75 4.54 2.59
C MET A 20 -2.75 5.75 3.54
N ARG A 21 -2.41 5.57 4.81
CA ARG A 21 -2.32 6.68 5.77
C ARG A 21 -1.24 7.67 5.36
N GLU A 22 -0.06 7.18 5.01
CA GLU A 22 1.04 8.01 4.52
C GLU A 22 0.65 8.76 3.25
N ALA A 23 0.08 8.07 2.26
CA ALA A 23 -0.35 8.69 1.01
C ALA A 23 -1.40 9.79 1.21
N MET A 24 -2.37 9.57 2.10
CA MET A 24 -3.38 10.59 2.43
C MET A 24 -2.78 11.77 3.20
N ALA A 25 -1.83 11.53 4.10
CA ALA A 25 -1.13 12.60 4.82
C ALA A 25 -0.30 13.48 3.85
N VAL A 26 0.36 12.86 2.87
CA VAL A 26 1.08 13.58 1.80
C VAL A 26 0.10 14.39 0.95
N ALA A 27 -1.03 13.80 0.52
CA ALA A 27 -2.04 14.50 -0.25
C ALA A 27 -2.60 15.74 0.49
N ASP A 28 -2.84 15.61 1.80
CA ASP A 28 -3.29 16.71 2.64
C ASP A 28 -2.25 17.83 2.73
N ALA A 29 -0.96 17.50 2.91
CA ALA A 29 0.12 18.49 2.94
C ALA A 29 0.35 19.18 1.58
N MET A 30 0.00 18.51 0.47
CA MET A 30 -0.01 19.09 -0.87
C MET A 30 -1.25 19.97 -1.14
N GLY A 31 -2.26 19.95 -0.26
CA GLY A 31 -3.55 20.61 -0.51
C GLY A 31 -4.37 19.95 -1.62
N VAL A 32 -4.12 18.67 -1.92
CA VAL A 32 -4.81 17.92 -2.97
C VAL A 32 -6.02 17.20 -2.37
N ARG A 33 -7.20 17.43 -2.96
CA ARG A 33 -8.41 16.69 -2.60
C ARG A 33 -8.45 15.36 -3.35
N VAL A 34 -8.28 14.26 -2.63
CA VAL A 34 -8.40 12.91 -3.22
C VAL A 34 -9.88 12.56 -3.43
N GLU A 35 -10.26 12.25 -4.67
CA GLU A 35 -11.62 11.82 -5.00
C GLU A 35 -11.92 10.40 -4.50
N PRO A 36 -13.19 10.06 -4.19
CA PRO A 36 -13.55 8.73 -3.74
C PRO A 36 -13.29 7.64 -4.81
N GLY A 37 -12.63 6.57 -4.40
CA GLY A 37 -12.32 5.43 -5.26
C GLY A 37 -13.49 4.47 -5.49
N GLY A 38 -13.29 3.51 -6.38
CA GLY A 38 -14.23 2.40 -6.59
C GLY A 38 -15.61 2.81 -7.12
N GLY A 39 -15.66 3.87 -7.94
CA GLY A 39 -16.90 4.43 -8.48
C GLY A 39 -17.71 5.20 -7.42
N GLY A 40 -17.05 5.98 -6.57
CA GLY A 40 -17.70 6.80 -5.54
C GLY A 40 -17.94 6.09 -4.20
N LYS A 41 -17.61 4.80 -4.09
CA LYS A 41 -17.98 3.96 -2.92
C LYS A 41 -16.92 3.93 -1.82
N LEU A 42 -15.69 4.34 -2.13
CA LEU A 42 -14.57 4.31 -1.20
C LEU A 42 -14.06 5.71 -0.92
N ASP A 43 -14.56 6.31 0.16
CA ASP A 43 -13.99 7.54 0.71
C ASP A 43 -12.71 7.20 1.50
N PHE A 44 -11.56 7.65 0.97
CA PHE A 44 -10.25 7.38 1.55
C PHE A 44 -10.03 8.08 2.88
N TYR A 45 -10.54 9.31 3.05
CA TYR A 45 -10.45 10.07 4.30
C TYR A 45 -11.20 9.36 5.42
N ARG A 46 -12.44 8.93 5.14
CA ARG A 46 -13.23 8.15 6.10
C ARG A 46 -12.64 6.77 6.35
N PHE A 47 -11.89 6.22 5.41
CA PHE A 47 -11.22 4.95 5.60
C PHE A 47 -10.04 5.06 6.56
N VAL A 48 -9.16 6.05 6.38
CA VAL A 48 -7.95 6.21 7.20
C VAL A 48 -8.24 6.81 8.58
N ARG A 49 -9.32 7.58 8.73
CA ARG A 49 -9.72 8.15 10.03
C ARG A 49 -10.17 7.08 11.04
N GLY A 50 -10.02 7.43 12.32
CA GLY A 50 -10.46 6.64 13.47
C GLY A 50 -9.49 5.53 13.86
N ASP A 51 -9.25 5.43 15.17
CA ASP A 51 -8.42 4.38 15.80
C ASP A 51 -9.22 3.58 16.85
N GLY A 52 -10.56 3.66 16.79
CA GLY A 52 -11.43 2.83 17.61
C GLY A 52 -11.40 1.36 17.20
N TRP A 53 -11.78 0.47 18.12
CA TRP A 53 -11.85 -0.97 17.83
C TRP A 53 -12.89 -1.29 16.73
N LEU A 54 -14.02 -0.58 16.72
CA LEU A 54 -15.05 -0.66 15.67
C LEU A 54 -14.51 -0.19 14.31
N ASP A 55 -13.73 0.90 14.29
CA ASP A 55 -13.13 1.42 13.06
C ASP A 55 -12.16 0.41 12.45
N ARG A 56 -11.29 -0.18 13.28
CA ARG A 56 -10.38 -1.24 12.87
C ARG A 56 -11.15 -2.45 12.32
N LEU A 57 -12.19 -2.90 13.00
CA LEU A 57 -12.99 -4.05 12.57
C LEU A 57 -13.68 -3.77 11.23
N ARG A 58 -14.33 -2.61 11.08
CA ARG A 58 -14.96 -2.16 9.83
C ARG A 58 -13.95 -2.10 8.70
N ARG A 59 -12.76 -1.53 8.94
CA ARG A 59 -11.69 -1.37 7.95
C ARG A 59 -11.22 -2.72 7.43
N HIS A 60 -10.91 -3.66 8.32
CA HIS A 60 -10.49 -5.00 7.91
C HIS A 60 -11.61 -5.77 7.20
N ALA A 61 -12.86 -5.65 7.63
CA ALA A 61 -13.99 -6.28 6.95
C ALA A 61 -14.14 -5.75 5.51
N MET A 62 -14.02 -4.44 5.32
CA MET A 62 -14.10 -3.82 3.99
C MET A 62 -12.93 -4.26 3.09
N ILE A 63 -11.70 -4.28 3.60
CA ILE A 63 -10.53 -4.77 2.83
C ILE A 63 -10.73 -6.24 2.42
N ARG A 64 -11.29 -7.08 3.31
CA ARG A 64 -11.61 -8.48 2.99
C ARG A 64 -12.68 -8.59 1.90
N LEU A 65 -13.71 -7.74 1.94
CA LEU A 65 -14.74 -7.70 0.89
C LEU A 65 -14.15 -7.33 -0.47
N ILE A 66 -13.28 -6.31 -0.50
CA ILE A 66 -12.55 -5.90 -1.72
C ILE A 66 -11.66 -7.04 -2.21
N GLY A 67 -10.89 -7.66 -1.30
CA GLY A 67 -10.04 -8.81 -1.61
C GLY A 67 -10.83 -9.99 -2.15
N PHE A 68 -12.04 -10.23 -1.64
CA PHE A 68 -12.94 -11.26 -2.16
C PHE A 68 -13.47 -10.91 -3.56
N LYS A 69 -13.94 -9.68 -3.76
CA LYS A 69 -14.45 -9.18 -5.05
C LYS A 69 -13.38 -9.28 -6.15
N TYR A 70 -12.14 -8.91 -5.85
CA TYR A 70 -11.02 -8.92 -6.78
C TYR A 70 -10.06 -10.09 -6.56
N ARG A 71 -10.57 -11.22 -6.01
CA ARG A 71 -9.72 -12.33 -5.53
C ARG A 71 -8.82 -12.95 -6.59
N ARG A 72 -9.24 -12.89 -7.87
CA ARG A 72 -8.50 -13.45 -9.01
C ARG A 72 -7.53 -12.46 -9.65
N LEU A 73 -7.48 -11.22 -9.16
CA LEU A 73 -6.61 -10.19 -9.72
C LEU A 73 -5.15 -10.47 -9.34
N LYS A 74 -4.26 -10.36 -10.32
CA LYS A 74 -2.81 -10.33 -10.13
C LYS A 74 -2.31 -8.93 -10.51
N SER A 75 -1.61 -8.26 -9.59
CA SER A 75 -1.05 -6.93 -9.84
C SER A 75 -0.10 -6.94 -11.05
N SER A 76 -0.13 -5.88 -11.85
CA SER A 76 0.82 -5.65 -12.95
C SER A 76 2.26 -5.56 -12.44
N THR A 77 2.50 -4.89 -11.30
CA THR A 77 3.81 -4.83 -10.63
C THR A 77 4.35 -6.23 -10.35
N LEU A 78 3.53 -7.12 -9.78
CA LEU A 78 3.97 -8.49 -9.50
C LEU A 78 4.29 -9.26 -10.78
N GLN A 79 3.50 -9.06 -11.84
CA GLN A 79 3.77 -9.69 -13.14
C GLN A 79 5.07 -9.16 -13.77
N SER A 80 5.38 -7.88 -13.63
CA SER A 80 6.65 -7.31 -14.09
C SER A 80 7.83 -7.88 -13.32
N LEU A 81 7.73 -7.94 -11.99
CA LEU A 81 8.78 -8.52 -11.14
C LEU A 81 9.06 -9.99 -11.45
N GLU A 82 8.01 -10.82 -11.61
CA GLU A 82 8.17 -12.23 -12.00
C GLU A 82 8.79 -12.42 -13.38
N ARG A 83 8.70 -11.40 -14.26
CA ARG A 83 9.30 -11.40 -15.59
C ARG A 83 10.67 -10.72 -15.64
N GLY A 84 11.19 -10.25 -14.50
CA GLY A 84 12.45 -9.50 -14.42
C GLY A 84 12.41 -8.16 -15.16
N LYS A 85 11.23 -7.55 -15.29
CA LYS A 85 11.06 -6.24 -15.96
C LYS A 85 11.00 -5.11 -14.93
N PRO A 86 11.48 -3.91 -15.27
CA PRO A 86 11.26 -2.71 -14.46
C PRO A 86 9.77 -2.49 -14.17
N THR A 87 9.47 -2.06 -12.95
CA THR A 87 8.12 -1.70 -12.51
C THR A 87 7.91 -0.19 -12.52
N GLU A 88 6.65 0.24 -12.38
CA GLU A 88 6.27 1.65 -12.27
C GLU A 88 6.43 2.19 -10.83
N ILE A 89 7.14 1.47 -9.95
CA ILE A 89 7.18 1.77 -8.51
C ILE A 89 7.65 3.20 -8.21
N ASP A 90 8.59 3.74 -9.00
CA ASP A 90 9.12 5.09 -8.83
C ASP A 90 8.06 6.17 -9.10
N PHE A 91 7.19 5.93 -10.08
CA PHE A 91 6.13 6.87 -10.47
C PHE A 91 4.88 6.75 -9.59
N LEU A 92 4.70 5.61 -8.93
CA LEU A 92 3.58 5.37 -8.03
C LEU A 92 3.98 5.71 -6.58
N ASN A 93 4.58 4.76 -5.87
CA ASN A 93 4.93 4.90 -4.47
C ASN A 93 6.17 5.79 -4.29
N GLY A 94 7.10 5.78 -5.25
CA GLY A 94 8.25 6.68 -5.25
C GLY A 94 7.85 8.15 -5.33
N TYR A 95 6.80 8.47 -6.09
CA TYR A 95 6.23 9.83 -6.13
C TYR A 95 5.70 10.26 -4.77
N ILE A 96 4.98 9.39 -4.06
CA ILE A 96 4.49 9.67 -2.70
C ILE A 96 5.66 9.96 -1.74
N VAL A 97 6.74 9.16 -1.80
CA VAL A 97 7.94 9.36 -0.98
C VAL A 97 8.60 10.70 -1.30
N ALA A 98 8.76 11.03 -2.59
CA ALA A 98 9.34 12.30 -3.02
C ALA A 98 8.51 13.51 -2.55
N MET A 99 7.18 13.45 -2.69
CA MET A 99 6.29 14.52 -2.24
C MET A 99 6.22 14.60 -0.71
N GLY A 100 6.26 13.47 0.00
CA GLY A 100 6.37 13.46 1.45
C GLY A 100 7.62 14.19 1.92
N ALA A 101 8.78 13.88 1.35
CA ALA A 101 10.02 14.58 1.65
C ALA A 101 9.93 16.08 1.33
N HIS A 102 9.35 16.46 0.19
CA HIS A 102 9.19 17.86 -0.21
C HIS A 102 8.29 18.66 0.75
N HIS A 103 7.23 18.04 1.27
CA HIS A 103 6.26 18.67 2.16
C HIS A 103 6.50 18.40 3.66
N GLY A 104 7.60 17.75 4.02
CA GLY A 104 7.94 17.44 5.42
C GLY A 104 7.04 16.38 6.08
N VAL A 105 6.42 15.51 5.28
CA VAL A 105 5.58 14.39 5.76
C VAL A 105 6.39 13.09 5.70
N PRO A 106 6.57 12.39 6.83
CA PRO A 106 7.30 11.12 6.85
C PRO A 106 6.49 10.02 6.15
N THR A 107 7.17 9.24 5.30
CA THR A 107 6.60 8.08 4.59
C THR A 107 7.47 6.81 4.73
N PRO A 108 7.82 6.40 5.96
CA PRO A 108 8.79 5.32 6.18
C PRO A 108 8.35 3.96 5.62
N VAL A 109 7.06 3.63 5.71
CA VAL A 109 6.52 2.36 5.22
C VAL A 109 6.53 2.34 3.70
N THR A 110 6.08 3.42 3.06
CA THR A 110 6.08 3.54 1.60
C THR A 110 7.51 3.56 1.06
N ALA A 111 8.45 4.24 1.72
CA ALA A 111 9.87 4.23 1.35
C ALA A 111 10.51 2.84 1.48
N ALA A 112 10.21 2.12 2.57
CA ALA A 112 10.66 0.75 2.74
C ALA A 112 10.10 -0.16 1.63
N LEU A 113 8.82 -0.03 1.28
CA LEU A 113 8.23 -0.79 0.16
C LEU A 113 8.93 -0.50 -1.16
N VAL A 114 9.17 0.78 -1.50
CA VAL A 114 9.87 1.17 -2.74
C VAL A 114 11.26 0.53 -2.78
N ARG A 115 12.03 0.63 -1.68
CA ARG A 115 13.35 0.01 -1.56
C ARG A 115 13.30 -1.50 -1.79
N MET A 116 12.37 -2.21 -1.15
CA MET A 116 12.23 -3.65 -1.32
C MET A 116 11.90 -4.06 -2.75
N VAL A 117 11.04 -3.30 -3.45
CA VAL A 117 10.74 -3.55 -4.87
C VAL A 117 11.99 -3.35 -5.72
N LYS A 118 12.80 -2.32 -5.45
CA LYS A 118 14.08 -2.10 -6.14
C LYS A 118 15.10 -3.21 -5.90
N GLU A 119 15.20 -3.72 -4.67
CA GLU A 119 16.06 -4.87 -4.37
C GLU A 119 15.59 -6.15 -5.12
N ILE A 120 14.28 -6.33 -5.30
CA ILE A 120 13.74 -7.44 -6.11
C ILE A 120 14.06 -7.24 -7.60
N GLU A 121 13.91 -6.03 -8.13
CA GLU A 121 14.28 -5.69 -9.51
C GLU A 121 15.78 -5.94 -9.78
N ALA A 122 16.63 -5.62 -8.81
CA ALA A 122 18.08 -5.84 -8.88
C ALA A 122 18.49 -7.31 -8.65
N GLY A 123 17.55 -8.19 -8.31
CA GLY A 123 17.83 -9.60 -7.99
C GLY A 123 18.54 -9.81 -6.65
N THR A 124 18.66 -8.78 -5.81
CA THR A 124 19.30 -8.87 -4.48
C THR A 124 18.33 -9.28 -3.37
N ARG A 125 17.01 -9.28 -3.65
CA ARG A 125 15.96 -9.77 -2.76
C ARG A 125 15.00 -10.70 -3.50
N ALA A 126 14.63 -11.81 -2.88
CA ALA A 126 13.59 -12.71 -3.41
C ALA A 126 12.18 -12.18 -3.12
N ILE A 127 11.23 -12.46 -4.03
CA ILE A 127 9.81 -12.22 -3.77
C ILE A 127 9.34 -13.20 -2.69
N GLY A 128 8.93 -12.69 -1.53
CA GLY A 128 8.53 -13.53 -0.41
C GLY A 128 7.55 -12.84 0.53
N TYR A 129 6.81 -13.66 1.28
CA TYR A 129 5.87 -13.17 2.29
C TYR A 129 6.57 -12.41 3.42
N ALA A 130 7.81 -12.78 3.76
CA ALA A 130 8.61 -12.12 4.79
C ALA A 130 8.76 -10.60 4.53
N ASN A 131 8.83 -10.20 3.26
CA ASN A 131 8.92 -8.78 2.87
C ASN A 131 7.71 -7.97 3.36
N LEU A 132 6.51 -8.57 3.43
CA LEU A 132 5.31 -7.88 3.93
C LEU A 132 5.39 -7.60 5.44
N LEU A 133 6.03 -8.49 6.19
CA LEU A 133 6.21 -8.34 7.63
C LEU A 133 7.26 -7.27 7.93
N GLU A 134 8.37 -7.28 7.20
CA GLU A 134 9.46 -6.32 7.33
C GLU A 134 8.99 -4.90 6.96
N ALA A 135 8.26 -4.74 5.85
CA ALA A 135 7.74 -3.43 5.44
C ALA A 135 6.77 -2.83 6.47
N ALA A 136 5.92 -3.67 7.08
CA ALA A 136 4.97 -3.22 8.10
C ALA A 136 5.63 -2.83 9.43
N GLN A 137 6.90 -3.19 9.64
CA GLN A 137 7.67 -2.85 10.84
C GLN A 137 8.45 -1.53 10.69
N ALA A 138 8.54 -0.97 9.48
CA ALA A 138 9.24 0.29 9.24
C ALA A 138 8.57 1.52 9.88
N ASP A 139 7.35 1.37 10.38
CA ASP A 139 6.58 2.38 11.13
C ASP A 139 7.01 2.50 12.61
N ARG A 140 7.91 1.63 13.09
CA ARG A 140 8.33 1.54 14.51
C ARG A 140 9.67 2.20 14.79
#